data_AF-A0A923UKR9-F1
#
_entry.id   AF-A0A923UKR9-F1
#
_cell.length_a   1.000
_cell.length_b   1.000
_cell.length_c   1.000
_cell.angle_alpha   90.00
_cell.angle_beta   90.00
_cell.angle_gamma   90.00
#
_symmetry.space_group_name_H-M   'P 1'
#
loop_
_entity.id
_entity.type
_entity.pdbx_description
1 polymer ?
#
loop_
_entity_poly.entity_id
_entity_poly.type
_entity_poly.pdbx_seq_one_letter_code
_entity_poly.pdbx_strand_id
1 'polypeptide(L)'
;MRTVKFLATLILMIAFSSSISFGQKAKGKAKAKKEVASAVYSCPMHPNMTGKKGDKCLTCGMALVPKKAKAKKEVTAATYICPMKCEGSASNKPGDCPKCGMKLVAVTKKKESHNHK
;
A
#
# COMPACT_ATOMS: atom_id res chain seq x y z
N MET A 1 -34.95 -1.06 61.29
CA MET A 1 -35.76 -2.22 60.82
C MET A 1 -35.88 -2.33 59.29
N ARG A 2 -35.94 -1.23 58.52
CA ARG A 2 -35.93 -1.29 57.04
C ARG A 2 -34.56 -1.71 56.47
N THR A 3 -33.45 -1.25 57.04
CA THR A 3 -32.08 -1.61 56.60
C THR A 3 -31.68 -3.07 56.88
N VAL A 4 -32.25 -3.70 57.90
CA VAL A 4 -32.00 -5.12 58.24
C VAL A 4 -32.74 -6.07 57.27
N LYS A 5 -33.90 -5.63 56.75
CA LYS A 5 -34.67 -6.34 55.72
C LYS A 5 -34.01 -6.27 54.32
N PHE A 6 -33.25 -5.22 54.01
CA PHE A 6 -32.46 -5.11 52.78
C PHE A 6 -31.16 -5.93 52.81
N LEU A 7 -30.56 -6.12 53.99
CA LEU A 7 -29.36 -6.93 54.13
C LEU A 7 -29.67 -8.44 54.03
N ALA A 8 -30.84 -8.87 54.53
CA ALA A 8 -31.29 -10.26 54.45
C ALA A 8 -31.74 -10.70 53.03
N THR A 9 -32.27 -9.79 52.21
CA THR A 9 -32.65 -10.09 50.82
C THR A 9 -31.46 -10.13 49.86
N LEU A 10 -30.38 -9.39 50.16
CA LEU A 10 -29.15 -9.40 49.36
C LEU A 10 -28.37 -10.73 49.50
N ILE A 11 -28.45 -11.36 50.67
CA ILE A 11 -27.74 -12.63 50.96
C ILE A 11 -28.44 -13.83 50.29
N LEU A 12 -29.76 -13.77 50.07
CA LEU A 12 -30.54 -14.85 49.43
C LEU A 12 -30.32 -14.93 47.90
N MET A 13 -29.95 -13.82 47.23
CA MET A 13 -29.75 -13.76 45.78
C MET A 13 -28.37 -14.25 45.32
N ILE A 14 -27.36 -14.22 46.19
CA ILE A 14 -25.98 -14.61 45.83
C ILE A 14 -25.82 -16.14 45.79
N ALA A 15 -26.70 -16.90 46.44
CA ALA A 15 -26.67 -18.37 46.46
C ALA A 15 -27.24 -19.04 45.20
N PHE A 16 -27.83 -18.30 44.26
CA PHE A 16 -28.52 -18.86 43.08
C PHE A 16 -27.78 -18.72 41.74
N SER A 17 -26.61 -18.06 41.69
CA SER A 17 -25.84 -17.89 40.43
C SER A 17 -24.61 -18.80 40.31
N SER A 18 -24.49 -19.80 41.17
CA SER A 18 -23.56 -20.91 40.92
C SER A 18 -24.23 -21.93 40.00
N SER A 19 -23.67 -22.10 38.80
CA SER A 19 -23.80 -23.26 37.89
C SER A 19 -24.74 -23.13 36.68
N ILE A 20 -24.32 -22.40 35.64
CA ILE A 20 -24.49 -22.89 34.26
C ILE A 20 -23.12 -22.90 33.59
N SER A 21 -22.57 -24.11 33.47
CA SER A 21 -21.43 -24.46 32.65
C SER A 21 -21.79 -24.41 31.16
N PHE A 22 -20.99 -23.75 30.32
CA PHE A 22 -20.85 -24.12 28.91
C PHE A 22 -19.44 -23.77 28.43
N GLY A 23 -18.69 -24.79 28.01
CA GLY A 23 -17.24 -24.72 27.87
C GLY A 23 -16.74 -24.18 26.53
N GLN A 24 -15.41 -24.02 26.46
CA GLN A 24 -14.62 -24.37 25.29
C GLN A 24 -13.14 -24.51 25.63
N LYS A 25 -12.63 -25.69 25.29
CA LYS A 25 -11.24 -26.15 25.36
C LYS A 25 -10.66 -25.89 23.96
N ALA A 26 -9.67 -25.01 23.82
CA ALA A 26 -8.88 -24.90 22.61
C ALA A 26 -7.44 -24.46 22.92
N LYS A 27 -6.49 -25.32 22.53
CA LYS A 27 -5.05 -25.07 22.48
C LYS A 27 -4.73 -24.23 21.24
N GLY A 28 -3.76 -23.32 21.31
CA GLY A 28 -3.11 -22.84 20.08
C GLY A 28 -2.42 -21.48 20.13
N LYS A 29 -1.14 -21.49 20.53
CA LYS A 29 -0.01 -20.66 20.04
C LYS A 29 -0.35 -19.24 19.53
N ALA A 30 -0.10 -18.25 20.38
CA ALA A 30 0.21 -16.90 19.95
C ALA A 30 1.50 -16.91 19.10
N LYS A 31 1.36 -16.64 17.79
CA LYS A 31 2.44 -16.16 16.91
C LYS A 31 2.17 -14.70 16.64
N ALA A 32 2.79 -13.84 17.44
CA ALA A 32 3.07 -12.47 17.04
C ALA A 32 3.99 -12.50 15.80
N LYS A 33 3.51 -11.99 14.66
CA LYS A 33 4.38 -11.27 13.72
C LYS A 33 3.57 -10.29 12.88
N LYS A 34 3.40 -9.10 13.48
CA LYS A 34 3.64 -7.80 12.86
C LYS A 34 3.01 -7.60 11.48
N GLU A 35 1.81 -7.02 11.51
CA GLU A 35 1.37 -6.04 10.52
C GLU A 35 2.56 -5.13 10.15
N VAL A 36 3.06 -5.26 8.93
CA VAL A 36 4.02 -4.33 8.34
C VAL A 36 3.31 -3.73 7.15
N ALA A 37 3.12 -2.41 7.25
CA ALA A 37 2.57 -1.52 6.24
C ALA A 37 2.84 -2.00 4.81
N SER A 38 1.77 -1.94 4.01
CA SER A 38 1.56 -2.37 2.62
C SER A 38 2.51 -1.73 1.60
N ALA A 39 3.82 -1.91 1.77
CA ALA A 39 4.79 -1.68 0.71
C ALA A 39 4.76 -2.89 -0.24
N VAL A 40 4.16 -2.73 -1.42
CA VAL A 40 4.21 -3.73 -2.50
C VAL A 40 5.66 -3.81 -2.98
N TYR A 41 6.29 -4.99 -2.98
CA TYR A 41 7.63 -5.17 -3.56
C TYR A 41 7.49 -5.65 -5.00
N SER A 42 8.42 -5.26 -5.88
CA SER A 42 8.40 -5.61 -7.30
C SER A 42 9.80 -5.81 -7.87
N CYS A 43 9.93 -6.61 -8.92
CA CYS A 43 11.21 -6.87 -9.56
C CYS A 43 11.63 -5.64 -10.38
N PRO A 44 12.89 -5.17 -10.26
CA PRO A 44 13.37 -3.99 -11.00
C PRO A 44 13.36 -4.18 -12.52
N MET A 45 13.54 -5.42 -12.99
CA MET A 45 13.46 -5.78 -14.42
C MET A 45 12.05 -6.16 -14.86
N HIS A 46 11.22 -6.67 -13.93
CA HIS A 46 9.87 -7.14 -14.20
C HIS A 46 8.87 -6.45 -13.26
N PRO A 47 8.45 -5.21 -13.56
CA PRO A 47 7.60 -4.41 -12.67
C PRO A 47 6.19 -4.98 -12.42
N ASN A 48 5.84 -6.07 -13.13
CA ASN A 48 4.62 -6.86 -12.93
C ASN A 48 4.82 -8.04 -11.96
N MET A 49 6.05 -8.48 -11.70
CA MET A 49 6.34 -9.48 -10.68
C MET A 49 6.36 -8.77 -9.34
N THR A 50 5.36 -9.05 -8.50
CA THR A 50 5.21 -8.46 -7.17
C THR A 50 5.32 -9.52 -6.08
N GLY A 51 5.63 -9.10 -4.86
CA GLY A 51 5.81 -10.01 -3.74
C GLY A 51 6.07 -9.28 -2.43
N LYS A 52 6.64 -10.00 -1.46
CA LYS A 52 6.97 -9.51 -0.13
C LYS A 52 8.45 -9.11 -0.03
N LYS A 53 8.78 -8.44 1.07
CA LYS A 53 10.16 -8.07 1.37
C LYS A 53 11.04 -9.31 1.50
N GLY A 54 12.05 -9.42 0.65
CA GLY A 54 13.04 -10.52 0.69
C GLY A 54 12.77 -11.65 -0.29
N ASP A 55 11.65 -11.63 -1.00
CA ASP A 55 11.38 -12.61 -2.05
C ASP A 55 12.32 -12.39 -3.26
N LYS A 56 12.65 -13.47 -3.95
CA LYS A 56 13.38 -13.45 -5.22
C LYS A 56 12.38 -13.53 -6.38
N CYS A 57 12.66 -12.81 -7.45
CA CYS A 57 11.91 -12.93 -8.69
C CYS A 57 12.10 -14.35 -9.26
N LEU A 58 11.02 -15.07 -9.51
CA LEU A 58 11.07 -16.44 -10.04
C LEU A 58 11.59 -16.50 -11.48
N THR A 59 11.53 -15.38 -12.21
CA THR A 59 11.96 -15.31 -13.61
C THR A 59 13.45 -15.01 -13.75
N CYS A 60 14.01 -14.12 -12.93
CA CYS A 60 15.41 -13.69 -13.06
C CYS A 60 16.27 -13.89 -11.80
N GLY A 61 15.71 -14.43 -10.72
CA GLY A 61 16.41 -14.70 -9.47
C GLY A 61 16.77 -13.47 -8.62
N MET A 62 16.59 -12.25 -9.13
CA MET A 62 16.92 -11.01 -8.42
C MET A 62 15.94 -10.71 -7.27
N ALA A 63 16.41 -10.08 -6.20
CA ALA A 63 15.57 -9.69 -5.08
C ALA A 63 14.52 -8.63 -5.47
N LEU A 64 13.30 -8.77 -4.96
CA LEU A 64 12.24 -7.78 -5.14
C LEU A 64 12.55 -6.52 -4.32
N VAL A 65 12.34 -5.36 -4.92
CA VAL A 65 12.58 -4.05 -4.32
C VAL A 65 11.25 -3.35 -4.00
N PRO A 66 11.16 -2.50 -2.97
CA PRO A 66 9.90 -1.85 -2.61
C PRO A 66 9.40 -0.92 -3.73
N LYS A 67 8.21 -1.20 -4.26
CA LYS A 67 7.48 -0.32 -5.18
C LYS A 67 6.85 0.78 -4.36
N LYS A 68 7.52 1.94 -4.31
CA LYS A 68 6.88 3.17 -3.81
C LYS A 68 5.64 3.40 -4.68
N ALA A 69 4.45 3.48 -4.07
CA ALA A 69 3.21 3.75 -4.77
C ALA A 69 3.38 5.06 -5.55
N LYS A 70 3.60 4.96 -6.86
CA LYS A 70 3.62 6.14 -7.72
C LYS A 70 2.17 6.62 -7.77
N ALA A 71 1.88 7.65 -6.97
CA ALA A 71 0.65 8.41 -7.07
C ALA A 71 0.33 8.65 -8.55
N LYS A 72 -0.87 8.26 -8.97
CA LYS A 72 -1.37 8.44 -10.33
C LYS A 72 -1.02 9.85 -10.78
N LYS A 73 -0.24 9.99 -11.87
CA LYS A 73 -0.10 11.27 -12.56
C LYS A 73 -1.44 11.56 -13.23
N GLU A 74 -2.25 12.35 -12.55
CA GLU A 74 -3.35 13.08 -13.12
C GLU A 74 -2.79 13.98 -14.24
N VAL A 75 -3.30 13.80 -15.46
CA VAL A 75 -2.78 14.42 -16.67
C VAL A 75 -3.43 15.79 -16.83
N THR A 76 -2.79 16.82 -16.27
CA THR A 76 -3.04 18.20 -16.66
C THR A 76 -2.10 18.56 -17.81
N ALA A 77 -2.68 18.95 -18.96
CA ALA A 77 -2.04 19.44 -20.18
C ALA A 77 -0.59 18.98 -20.42
N ALA A 78 -0.42 17.79 -21.01
CA ALA A 78 0.89 17.29 -21.41
C ALA A 78 1.40 18.01 -22.66
N THR A 79 2.55 18.69 -22.57
CA THR A 79 3.33 19.12 -23.74
C THR A 79 4.15 17.92 -24.22
N TYR A 80 4.29 17.70 -25.52
CA TYR A 80 5.08 16.62 -26.09
C TYR A 80 6.44 17.15 -26.54
N ILE A 81 7.53 16.55 -26.08
CA ILE A 81 8.90 16.98 -26.38
C ILE A 81 9.68 15.82 -27.00
N CYS A 82 10.56 16.11 -27.96
CA CYS A 82 11.43 15.09 -28.55
C CYS A 82 12.51 14.65 -27.54
N PRO A 83 12.70 13.34 -27.30
CA PRO A 83 13.74 12.83 -26.40
C PRO A 83 15.16 13.30 -26.76
N MET A 84 15.43 13.49 -28.06
CA MET A 84 16.71 13.99 -28.56
C MET A 84 16.88 15.51 -28.41
N LYS A 85 15.85 16.23 -27.95
CA LYS A 85 15.83 17.70 -27.79
C LYS A 85 16.10 18.44 -29.10
N CYS A 86 15.55 17.93 -30.21
CA CYS A 86 15.59 18.65 -31.46
C CYS A 86 14.92 20.02 -31.30
N GLU A 87 15.57 21.09 -31.73
CA GLU A 87 15.05 22.45 -31.59
C GLU A 87 13.68 22.58 -32.26
N GLY A 88 12.71 23.27 -31.65
CA GLY A 88 11.37 23.46 -32.23
C GLY A 88 10.57 22.17 -32.47
N SER A 89 10.91 21.06 -31.82
CA SER A 89 10.14 19.80 -31.92
C SER A 89 9.04 19.65 -30.86
N ALA A 90 8.82 20.69 -30.04
CA ALA A 90 7.76 20.71 -29.05
C ALA A 90 6.39 20.74 -29.74
N SER A 91 5.47 19.89 -29.28
CA SER A 91 4.13 19.79 -29.81
C SER A 91 3.11 19.75 -28.69
N ASN A 92 1.92 20.30 -28.93
CA ASN A 92 0.77 20.13 -28.02
C ASN A 92 -0.02 18.84 -28.31
N LYS A 93 0.40 18.10 -29.34
CA LYS A 93 -0.25 16.87 -29.80
C LYS A 93 0.75 15.72 -29.78
N PRO A 94 0.30 14.49 -29.48
CA PRO A 94 1.12 13.31 -29.66
C PRO A 94 1.51 13.15 -31.14
N GLY A 95 2.70 12.62 -31.39
CA GLY A 95 3.19 12.41 -32.75
C GLY A 95 4.66 12.03 -32.77
N ASP A 96 5.19 11.94 -33.98
CA ASP A 96 6.60 11.72 -34.23
C ASP A 96 7.32 13.06 -34.46
N CYS A 97 8.57 13.14 -34.04
CA CYS A 97 9.38 14.34 -34.19
C CYS A 97 9.64 14.58 -35.69
N PRO A 98 9.28 15.75 -36.24
CA PRO A 98 9.48 16.03 -37.67
C PRO A 98 10.95 16.14 -38.08
N LYS A 99 11.88 16.19 -37.12
CA LYS A 99 13.33 16.28 -37.35
C LYS A 99 14.05 14.93 -37.34
N CYS A 100 13.63 14.00 -36.49
CA CYS A 100 14.33 12.73 -36.30
C CYS A 100 13.44 11.49 -36.39
N GLY A 101 12.13 11.66 -36.59
CA GLY A 101 11.16 10.56 -36.71
C GLY A 101 10.87 9.81 -35.39
N MET A 102 11.54 10.14 -34.28
CA MET A 102 11.27 9.50 -32.99
C MET A 102 9.97 9.99 -32.35
N LYS A 103 9.27 9.10 -31.64
CA LYS A 103 8.06 9.41 -30.86
C LYS A 103 8.32 10.54 -29.85
N LEU A 104 7.46 11.56 -29.86
CA LEU A 104 7.49 12.62 -28.85
C LEU A 104 6.98 12.09 -27.50
N VAL A 105 7.63 12.49 -26.41
CA VAL A 105 7.29 12.05 -25.06
C VAL A 105 6.47 13.13 -24.36
N ALA A 106 5.35 12.72 -23.77
CA ALA A 106 4.48 13.57 -22.97
C ALA A 106 5.20 14.03 -21.70
N VAL A 107 5.48 15.33 -21.61
CA VAL A 107 5.88 16.01 -20.38
C VAL A 107 4.66 16.70 -19.79
N THR A 108 4.19 16.17 -18.68
CA THR A 108 3.27 16.89 -17.78
C THR A 108 4.08 17.97 -17.09
N LYS A 109 3.66 19.24 -17.12
CA LYS A 109 4.22 20.30 -16.26
C LYS A 109 3.87 20.02 -14.79
N LYS A 110 4.44 18.96 -14.21
CA LYS A 110 4.56 18.84 -12.77
C LYS A 110 5.71 19.77 -12.41
N LYS A 111 5.48 20.79 -11.56
CA LYS A 111 6.59 21.44 -10.84
C LYS A 111 7.28 20.33 -10.05
N GLU A 112 8.26 19.66 -10.66
CA GLU A 112 9.15 18.75 -9.98
C GLU A 112 10.52 19.39 -10.08
N SER A 113 10.97 19.88 -8.93
CA SER A 113 12.31 20.37 -8.66
C SER A 113 13.32 19.38 -9.22
N HIS A 114 13.87 19.70 -10.39
CA HIS A 114 15.16 19.17 -10.77
C HIS A 114 16.17 19.87 -9.87
N ASN A 115 16.37 19.33 -8.66
CA ASN A 115 17.62 19.56 -7.95
C ASN A 115 18.71 18.88 -8.77
N HIS A 116 19.50 19.71 -9.45
CA HIS A 116 20.78 19.31 -9.99
C HIS A 116 21.80 20.37 -9.56
N LYS A 117 22.62 19.96 -8.59
CA LYS A 117 23.64 20.70 -7.83
C LYS A 117 23.12 21.55 -6.68
#